data_AF-A0A1D8ADW7-F1
#
_entry.id   AF-A0A1D8ADW7-F1
#
_cell.length_a   1.000
_cell.length_b   1.000
_cell.length_c   1.000
_cell.angle_alpha   90.00
_cell.angle_beta   90.00
_cell.angle_gamma   90.00
#
_symmetry.space_group_name_H-M   'P 1'
#
loop_
_entity.id
_entity.type
_entity.pdbx_description
1 polymer ?
#
loop_
_entity_poly.entity_id
_entity_poly.type
_entity_poly.pdbx_seq_one_letter_code
_entity_poly.pdbx_strand_id
1 'polypeptide(L)'
;MGRIIGAIAGNKAAEHVRGVIGTAGTLLGFAAPTVLRRMGPLGLIGAVAGGYAYKRYAERRDARKPPAQRPSGFAEPARTQA
;
A
#
# COMPACT_ATOMS: atom_id res chain seq x y z
N MET A 1 -9.51 3.11 -28.48
CA MET A 1 -10.38 2.69 -27.36
C MET A 1 -9.60 2.50 -26.05
N GLY A 2 -8.74 3.45 -25.63
CA GLY A 2 -8.00 3.35 -24.36
C GLY A 2 -8.64 4.13 -23.19
N ARG A 3 -9.60 4.99 -23.49
CA ARG A 3 -10.14 6.01 -22.57
C ARG A 3 -11.05 5.41 -21.50
N ILE A 4 -11.82 4.39 -21.85
CA ILE A 4 -12.76 3.71 -20.94
C ILE A 4 -11.99 2.81 -19.97
N ILE A 5 -11.00 2.05 -20.46
CA ILE A 5 -10.14 1.21 -19.62
C ILE A 5 -9.31 2.10 -18.66
N GLY A 6 -8.77 3.21 -19.17
CA GLY A 6 -8.06 4.20 -18.35
C GLY A 6 -8.97 4.87 -17.32
N ALA A 7 -10.22 5.17 -17.66
CA ALA A 7 -11.17 5.76 -16.72
C ALA A 7 -11.56 4.78 -15.60
N ILE A 8 -11.74 3.49 -15.89
CA ILE A 8 -12.07 2.48 -14.88
C ILE A 8 -10.88 2.24 -13.93
N ALA A 9 -9.67 2.07 -14.49
CA ALA A 9 -8.45 1.94 -13.70
C ALA A 9 -8.19 3.22 -12.87
N GLY A 10 -8.41 4.39 -13.46
CA GLY A 10 -8.26 5.69 -12.82
C GLY A 10 -9.27 5.92 -11.68
N ASN A 11 -10.53 5.56 -11.88
CA ASN A 11 -11.58 5.73 -10.87
C ASN A 11 -11.35 4.80 -9.68
N LYS A 12 -10.92 3.55 -9.93
CA LYS A 12 -10.61 2.60 -8.87
C LYS A 12 -9.34 2.99 -8.08
N ALA A 13 -8.34 3.53 -8.77
CA ALA A 13 -7.18 4.13 -8.12
C ALA A 13 -7.62 5.34 -7.27
N ALA A 14 -8.44 6.23 -7.81
CA ALA A 14 -8.96 7.42 -7.12
C ALA A 14 -9.74 7.08 -5.84
N GLU A 15 -10.60 6.07 -5.87
CA GLU A 15 -11.33 5.61 -4.68
C GLU A 15 -10.39 5.05 -3.60
N HIS A 16 -9.38 4.28 -3.99
CA HIS A 16 -8.39 3.74 -3.05
C HIS A 16 -7.45 4.83 -2.51
N VAL A 17 -7.07 5.81 -3.31
CA VAL A 17 -6.15 6.87 -2.86
C VAL A 17 -6.85 7.93 -2.00
N ARG A 18 -8.14 8.18 -2.22
CA ARG A 18 -8.91 9.18 -1.48
C ARG A 18 -9.06 8.87 0.02
N GLY A 19 -8.92 7.60 0.43
CA GLY A 19 -8.92 7.18 1.84
C GLY A 19 -7.54 6.95 2.47
N VAL A 20 -6.48 6.80 1.68
CA VAL A 20 -5.15 6.34 2.16
C VAL A 20 -4.06 7.42 2.01
N ILE A 21 -4.24 8.39 1.12
CA ILE A 21 -3.22 9.39 0.78
C ILE A 21 -3.55 10.73 1.44
N GLY A 22 -3.19 10.89 2.72
CA GLY A 22 -3.12 12.22 3.34
C GLY A 22 -2.04 13.10 2.71
N THR A 23 -1.92 14.36 3.14
CA THR A 23 -1.01 15.40 2.60
C THR A 23 0.43 14.91 2.41
N ALA A 24 0.91 14.04 3.32
CA ALA A 24 2.23 13.45 3.22
C ALA A 24 2.39 12.51 2.01
N GLY A 25 1.39 11.67 1.72
CA GLY A 25 1.44 10.75 0.58
C GLY A 25 1.29 11.45 -0.76
N THR A 26 0.57 12.57 -0.81
CA THR A 26 0.41 13.39 -2.03
C THR A 26 1.68 14.16 -2.33
N LEU A 27 2.30 14.79 -1.32
CA LEU A 27 3.59 15.46 -1.49
C LEU A 27 4.66 14.47 -1.95
N LEU A 28 4.71 13.29 -1.34
CA LEU A 28 5.67 12.26 -1.73
C LEU A 28 5.38 11.72 -3.14
N GLY A 29 4.11 11.45 -3.47
CA GLY A 29 3.72 10.99 -4.81
C GLY A 29 3.97 12.02 -5.91
N PHE A 30 3.88 13.32 -5.60
CA PHE A 30 4.14 14.41 -6.54
C PHE A 30 5.64 14.69 -6.68
N ALA A 31 6.41 14.62 -5.59
CA ALA A 31 7.84 14.88 -5.60
C ALA A 31 8.68 13.66 -6.06
N ALA A 32 8.22 12.44 -5.78
CA ALA A 32 8.90 11.19 -6.14
C ALA A 32 9.30 11.11 -7.62
N PRO A 33 8.42 11.34 -8.61
CA PRO A 33 8.81 11.28 -10.02
C PRO A 33 9.84 12.36 -10.38
N THR A 34 9.79 13.54 -9.76
CA THR A 34 10.76 14.62 -9.99
C THR A 34 12.15 14.25 -9.48
N VAL A 35 12.24 13.66 -8.29
CA VAL A 35 13.50 13.17 -7.72
C VAL A 35 14.03 11.97 -8.51
N LEU A 36 13.16 11.05 -8.89
CA LEU A 36 13.53 9.86 -9.67
C LEU A 36 14.05 10.24 -11.07
N ARG A 37 13.45 11.25 -11.70
CA ARG A 37 13.92 11.80 -12.98
C ARG A 37 15.32 12.42 -12.88
N ARG A 38 15.71 12.91 -11.69
CA ARG A 38 17.07 13.42 -11.41
C ARG A 38 18.10 12.30 -11.23
N MET A 39 17.69 11.13 -10.75
CA MET A 39 18.57 9.95 -10.64
C MET A 39 18.76 9.21 -11.98
N GLY A 40 17.91 9.49 -12.97
CA GLY A 40 18.03 8.94 -14.31
C GLY A 40 17.82 7.41 -14.37
N PRO A 41 18.33 6.74 -15.42
CA PRO A 41 18.13 5.30 -15.64
C PRO A 41 18.64 4.44 -14.47
N LEU A 42 19.74 4.84 -13.84
CA LEU A 42 20.32 4.14 -12.69
C LEU A 42 19.41 4.21 -11.47
N GLY A 43 18.75 5.35 -11.25
CA GLY A 43 17.74 5.48 -10.19
C GLY A 43 16.56 4.54 -10.38
N LEU A 44 16.13 4.32 -11.62
CA LEU A 44 15.04 3.41 -11.95
C LEU A 44 15.43 1.95 -11.69
N ILE A 45 16.63 1.55 -12.13
CA ILE A 45 17.20 0.22 -11.86
C ILE A 45 17.33 0.00 -10.35
N GLY A 46 17.86 0.99 -9.62
CA GLY A 46 17.98 0.96 -8.17
C GLY A 46 16.63 0.88 -7.46
N ALA A 47 15.61 1.61 -7.93
CA ALA A 47 14.26 1.56 -7.38
C ALA A 47 13.59 0.20 -7.62
N VAL A 48 13.79 -0.40 -8.80
CA VAL A 48 13.26 -1.74 -9.11
C VAL A 48 13.98 -2.81 -8.29
N ALA A 49 15.31 -2.81 -8.27
CA ALA A 49 16.11 -3.78 -7.53
C ALA A 49 15.91 -3.64 -6.01
N GLY A 50 15.96 -2.40 -5.51
CA GLY A 50 15.72 -2.07 -4.11
C GLY A 50 14.29 -2.36 -3.70
N GLY A 51 13.30 -2.04 -4.54
CA GLY A 51 11.90 -2.38 -4.31
C GLY A 51 11.66 -3.89 -4.25
N TYR A 52 12.31 -4.67 -5.11
CA TYR A 52 12.22 -6.13 -5.09
C TYR A 52 12.86 -6.73 -3.83
N ALA A 53 14.07 -6.28 -3.47
CA ALA A 53 14.73 -6.70 -2.25
C ALA A 53 13.93 -6.32 -1.00
N TYR A 54 13.42 -5.08 -0.95
CA TYR A 54 12.58 -4.58 0.13
C TYR A 54 11.28 -5.36 0.23
N LYS A 55 10.58 -5.63 -0.90
CA LYS A 55 9.38 -6.47 -0.92
C LYS A 55 9.65 -7.82 -0.27
N ARG A 56 10.75 -8.47 -0.66
CA ARG A 56 11.07 -9.80 -0.15
C ARG A 56 11.47 -9.81 1.32
N TYR A 57 11.99 -8.69 1.80
CA TYR A 57 12.27 -8.47 3.22
C TYR A 57 11.00 -8.18 4.04
N ALA A 58 10.15 -7.27 3.55
CA ALA A 58 8.87 -6.92 4.16
C ALA A 58 7.98 -8.16 4.32
N GLU A 59 7.87 -8.97 3.28
CA GLU A 59 7.05 -10.20 3.30
C GLU A 59 7.53 -11.22 4.35
N ARG A 60 8.85 -11.28 4.61
CA ARG A 60 9.40 -12.10 5.72
C ARG A 60 9.07 -11.51 7.09
N ARG A 61 8.94 -10.19 7.20
CA ARG A 61 8.54 -9.52 8.45
C ARG A 61 7.03 -9.62 8.69
N ASP A 62 6.22 -9.47 7.64
CA ASP A 62 4.77 -9.64 7.72
C ASP A 62 4.40 -11.10 8.03
N ALA A 63 5.09 -12.08 7.45
CA ALA A 63 4.95 -13.49 7.82
C ALA A 63 5.38 -13.80 9.26
N ARG A 64 6.20 -12.93 9.88
CA ARG A 64 6.59 -13.01 11.30
C ARG A 64 5.70 -12.17 12.20
N LYS A 65 4.84 -11.31 11.64
CA LYS A 65 3.87 -10.56 12.41
C LYS A 65 2.76 -11.57 12.76
N PRO A 66 2.57 -11.94 14.04
CA PRO A 66 1.44 -12.79 14.41
C PRO A 66 0.16 -12.14 13.86
N PRO A 67 -0.80 -12.94 13.36
CA PRO A 67 -2.03 -12.40 12.78
C PRO A 67 -2.55 -11.36 13.75
N ALA A 68 -2.72 -10.12 13.25
CA ALA A 68 -3.21 -9.00 14.02
C ALA A 68 -4.31 -9.55 14.92
N GLN A 69 -4.03 -9.50 16.22
CA GLN A 69 -4.87 -10.03 17.27
C GLN A 69 -6.25 -9.45 16.98
N ARG A 70 -7.12 -10.25 16.34
CA ARG A 70 -8.54 -9.94 16.32
C ARG A 70 -8.84 -9.79 17.79
N PRO A 71 -9.40 -8.65 18.26
CA PRO A 71 -9.91 -8.60 19.60
C PRO A 71 -10.95 -9.73 19.67
N SER A 72 -10.53 -10.86 20.23
CA SER A 72 -11.38 -11.90 20.77
C SER A 72 -12.02 -11.29 22.01
N GLY A 73 -12.92 -10.34 21.76
CA GLY A 73 -13.78 -9.68 22.74
C GLY A 73 -15.26 -9.91 22.41
N PHE A 74 -15.55 -10.79 21.45
CA PHE A 74 -16.89 -11.27 21.13
C PHE A 74 -16.95 -12.81 21.08
N ALA A 75 -16.10 -13.47 21.86
CA ALA A 75 -16.38 -14.83 22.31
C ALA A 75 -17.13 -14.72 23.64
N GLU A 76 -18.46 -14.68 23.52
CA GLU A 76 -19.38 -15.45 24.37
C GLU A 76 -19.26 -15.29 25.92
N PRO A 77 -20.12 -14.46 26.51
CA PRO A 77 -20.77 -14.78 27.77
C PRO A 77 -22.29 -14.63 27.62
N ALA A 78 -22.93 -15.57 26.92
CA ALA A 78 -24.40 -15.65 26.91
C ALA A 78 -24.91 -17.09 26.98
N ARG A 79 -24.12 -18.01 27.55
CA ARG A 79 -24.69 -19.07 28.37
C ARG A 79 -24.63 -18.59 29.82
N THR A 80 -25.77 -18.70 30.50
CA THR A 80 -26.02 -18.28 31.89
C THR A 80 -26.49 -16.84 32.05
N GLN A 81 -27.76 -16.57 31.71
CA GLN A 81 -28.74 -16.00 32.64
C GLN A 81 -30.15 -15.99 32.03
N ALA A 82 -31.12 -16.35 32.89
CA ALA A 82 -32.57 -16.51 32.71
C ALA A 82 -33.03 -17.80 32.00
#